data_AF-A0A662TQM7-F1
#
_entry.id   AF-A0A662TQM7-F1
#
_cell.length_a   1.000
_cell.length_b   1.000
_cell.length_c   1.000
_cell.angle_alpha   90.00
_cell.angle_beta   90.00
_cell.angle_gamma   90.00
#
_symmetry.space_group_name_H-M   'P 1'
#
loop_
_entity.id
_entity.type
_entity.pdbx_description
1 polymer ?
#
loop_
_entity_poly.entity_id
_entity_poly.type
_entity_poly.pdbx_seq_one_letter_code
_entity_poly.pdbx_strand_id
1 'polypeptide(L)'
;IPQLEELTDAEIKEVKVSFFAPKNWDELPVGGFVPVNPQLKVGEINLNLFYFRWVRGYIESIAIHELTHHYLVELGISTELLWAHEGLANYLSINLAEYLNLSEKAVNLEEDLLEASDLVPPESYNFLISWRTYYTDPRYPTFVHYGVAYRIFYEICEENTEEGDMFPGSHYLHRVFSDIKELGGVKTTEDLVSILILESNNRKEIREKFKVWGFPYQENIKITMTERMRKEIREKTSPLWREILERRLMENSELWEKYVYEVRILVEGIDRLSSLMVLTTLFIVVASISRRLEKW
;
A
#
# COMPACT_ATOMS: atom_id res chain seq x y z
N ILE A 1 -1.43 7.34 13.43
CA ILE A 1 -0.50 8.47 13.17
C ILE A 1 -1.03 9.08 11.89
N PRO A 2 -1.43 10.36 11.88
CA PRO A 2 -2.20 10.93 10.76
C PRO A 2 -1.57 10.68 9.39
N GLN A 3 -0.24 10.71 9.29
CA GLN A 3 0.49 10.45 8.04
C GLN A 3 0.37 8.99 7.57
N LEU A 4 0.32 8.01 8.48
CA LEU A 4 0.06 6.60 8.11
C LEU A 4 -1.40 6.41 7.68
N GLU A 5 -2.34 7.11 8.30
CA GLU A 5 -3.76 7.08 7.91
C GLU A 5 -3.95 7.71 6.53
N GLU A 6 -3.27 8.83 6.25
CA GLU A 6 -3.26 9.48 4.94
C GLU A 6 -2.63 8.60 3.86
N LEU A 7 -1.52 7.92 4.15
CA LEU A 7 -0.89 7.00 3.21
C LEU A 7 -1.77 5.80 2.90
N THR A 8 -2.45 5.23 3.89
CA THR A 8 -3.07 3.91 3.76
C THR A 8 -4.59 3.96 3.57
N ASP A 9 -5.21 5.12 3.76
CA ASP A 9 -6.65 5.28 3.94
C ASP A 9 -7.25 4.37 5.03
N ALA A 10 -6.44 3.73 5.87
CA ALA A 10 -6.88 2.84 6.93
C ALA A 10 -6.89 3.59 8.27
N GLU A 11 -7.83 3.24 9.15
CA GLU A 11 -7.99 3.88 10.44
C GLU A 11 -7.80 2.87 11.56
N ILE A 12 -6.81 3.10 12.42
CA ILE A 12 -6.64 2.36 13.68
C ILE A 12 -7.24 3.19 14.81
N LYS A 13 -8.42 2.78 15.28
CA LYS A 13 -9.24 3.55 16.25
C LYS A 13 -8.59 3.73 17.62
N GLU A 14 -7.81 2.74 18.06
CA GLU A 14 -7.15 2.76 19.35
C GLU A 14 -5.75 2.19 19.21
N VAL A 15 -4.75 2.96 19.62
CA VAL A 15 -3.36 2.50 19.72
C VAL A 15 -3.04 2.29 21.19
N LYS A 16 -2.68 1.07 21.55
CA LYS A 16 -2.24 0.71 22.89
C LYS A 16 -0.76 0.39 22.87
N VAL A 17 0.01 1.20 23.59
CA VAL A 17 1.45 1.02 23.74
C VAL A 17 1.73 0.31 25.05
N SER A 18 2.38 -0.85 24.97
CA SER A 18 2.89 -1.58 26.14
C SER A 18 4.40 -1.54 26.14
N PHE A 19 4.99 -1.44 27.33
CA PHE A 19 6.44 -1.40 27.49
C PHE A 19 6.93 -2.71 28.09
N PHE A 20 8.04 -3.22 27.57
CA PHE A 20 8.72 -4.38 28.14
C PHE A 20 10.19 -4.08 28.42
N ALA A 21 10.74 -4.79 29.40
CA ALA A 21 12.17 -4.84 29.64
C ALA A 21 12.68 -6.23 29.20
N PRO A 22 13.81 -6.30 28.47
CA PRO A 22 14.34 -7.57 27.99
C PRO A 22 14.72 -8.45 29.18
N LYS A 23 14.34 -9.73 29.14
CA LYS A 23 14.62 -10.68 30.23
C LYS A 23 16.01 -11.30 30.14
N ASN A 24 16.62 -11.26 28.97
CA ASN A 24 17.94 -11.81 28.66
C ASN A 24 18.62 -10.95 27.57
N TRP A 25 19.88 -11.26 27.29
CA TRP A 25 20.67 -10.53 26.29
C TRP A 25 20.17 -10.74 24.86
N ASP A 26 19.47 -11.83 24.59
CA ASP A 26 18.94 -12.16 23.26
C ASP A 26 17.71 -11.31 22.91
N GLU A 27 16.95 -10.85 23.91
CA GLU A 27 15.82 -9.92 23.76
C GLU A 27 16.25 -8.45 23.65
N LEU A 28 17.51 -8.13 23.97
CA LEU A 28 18.00 -6.76 24.00
C LEU A 28 17.98 -6.06 22.62
N PRO A 29 18.34 -6.73 21.50
CA PRO A 29 18.27 -6.15 20.15
C PRO A 29 16.84 -5.97 19.61
N VAL A 30 15.83 -6.55 20.27
CA VAL A 30 14.43 -6.44 19.84
C VAL A 30 13.91 -5.06 20.23
N GLY A 31 13.80 -4.16 19.25
CA GLY A 31 13.30 -2.80 19.46
C GLY A 31 11.83 -2.77 19.89
N GLY A 32 11.00 -3.57 19.23
CA GLY A 32 9.58 -3.72 19.51
C GLY A 32 9.05 -5.04 18.96
N PHE A 33 7.77 -5.31 19.20
CA PHE A 33 7.06 -6.38 18.51
C PHE A 33 5.55 -6.16 18.52
N VAL A 34 4.89 -6.69 17.49
CA VAL A 34 3.44 -6.90 17.43
C VAL A 34 3.11 -8.35 17.82
N PRO A 35 2.12 -8.62 18.70
CA PRO A 35 1.74 -9.99 19.04
C PRO A 35 1.09 -10.67 17.83
N VAL A 36 1.78 -11.59 17.17
CA VAL A 36 1.21 -12.40 16.08
C VAL A 36 0.32 -13.48 16.69
N ASN A 37 -0.96 -13.16 16.93
CA ASN A 37 -1.95 -14.14 17.34
C ASN A 37 -3.13 -14.18 16.33
N PRO A 38 -3.93 -15.26 16.30
CA PRO A 38 -5.09 -15.37 15.40
C PRO A 38 -6.19 -14.32 15.66
N GLN A 39 -6.06 -13.51 16.71
CA GLN A 39 -6.97 -12.43 17.10
C GLN A 39 -6.22 -11.10 17.14
N LEU A 40 -5.31 -10.86 16.18
CA LEU A 40 -4.41 -9.72 16.17
C LEU A 40 -5.20 -8.47 16.58
N LYS A 41 -4.89 -7.92 17.76
CA LYS A 41 -5.53 -6.70 18.22
C LYS A 41 -4.83 -5.56 17.52
N VAL A 42 -5.42 -5.15 16.41
CA VAL A 42 -4.96 -4.04 15.59
C VAL A 42 -4.76 -2.82 16.50
N GLY A 43 -3.56 -2.25 16.46
CA GLY A 43 -3.17 -1.10 17.28
C GLY A 43 -2.44 -1.42 18.59
N GLU A 44 -2.24 -2.69 18.97
CA GLU A 44 -1.38 -3.03 20.12
C GLU A 44 0.10 -3.16 19.69
N ILE A 45 0.97 -2.29 20.21
CA ILE A 45 2.44 -2.35 19.99
C ILE A 45 3.17 -2.54 21.32
N ASN A 46 4.27 -3.31 21.28
CA ASN A 46 5.15 -3.49 22.43
C ASN A 46 6.50 -2.88 22.14
N LEU A 47 6.97 -1.99 23.02
CA LEU A 47 8.23 -1.27 22.85
C LEU A 47 9.22 -1.62 23.95
N ASN A 48 10.46 -1.86 23.57
CA ASN A 48 11.53 -2.17 24.49
C ASN A 48 12.02 -0.89 25.19
N LEU A 49 11.89 -0.85 26.53
CA LEU A 49 12.29 0.29 27.36
C LEU A 49 13.77 0.64 27.25
N PHE A 50 14.62 -0.31 26.85
CA PHE A 50 16.06 -0.08 26.66
C PHE A 50 16.32 1.09 25.69
N TYR A 51 15.52 1.19 24.62
CA TYR A 51 15.71 2.20 23.58
C TYR A 51 15.16 3.58 23.94
N PHE A 52 14.42 3.71 25.05
CA PHE A 52 13.81 4.98 25.49
C PHE A 52 14.85 6.05 25.89
N ARG A 53 16.09 5.66 26.19
CA ARG A 53 17.19 6.58 26.57
C ARG A 53 18.44 6.45 25.71
N TRP A 54 18.40 5.61 24.68
CA TRP A 54 19.60 5.27 23.92
C TRP A 54 19.95 6.37 22.91
N VAL A 55 19.00 6.72 22.05
CA VAL A 55 19.16 7.69 20.97
C VAL A 55 17.83 8.40 20.75
N ARG A 56 17.86 9.72 20.60
CA ARG A 56 16.67 10.52 20.28
C ARG A 56 16.10 10.08 18.93
N GLY A 57 14.80 9.77 18.87
CA GLY A 57 14.11 9.33 17.65
C GLY A 57 14.06 7.82 17.44
N TYR A 58 14.82 7.04 18.22
CA TYR A 58 14.87 5.59 18.04
C TYR A 58 13.57 4.93 18.47
N ILE A 59 13.01 5.33 19.61
CA ILE A 59 11.75 4.76 20.11
C ILE A 59 10.56 5.19 19.24
N GLU A 60 10.60 6.41 18.69
CA GLU A 60 9.62 6.92 17.75
C GLU A 60 9.66 6.14 16.42
N SER A 61 10.85 5.93 15.85
CA SER A 61 11.03 5.13 14.64
C SER A 61 10.56 3.68 14.85
N ILE A 62 10.94 3.04 15.97
CA ILE A 62 10.45 1.71 16.32
C ILE A 62 8.91 1.71 16.44
N ALA A 63 8.32 2.71 17.10
CA ALA A 63 6.87 2.78 17.21
C ALA A 63 6.17 2.92 15.85
N ILE A 64 6.74 3.71 14.92
CA ILE A 64 6.24 3.82 13.54
C ILE A 64 6.39 2.48 12.79
N HIS A 65 7.50 1.77 12.98
CA HIS A 65 7.74 0.44 12.40
C HIS A 65 6.66 -0.55 12.84
N GLU A 66 6.46 -0.70 14.15
CA GLU A 66 5.46 -1.62 14.70
C GLU A 66 4.03 -1.22 14.32
N LEU A 67 3.72 0.08 14.28
CA LEU A 67 2.41 0.56 13.81
C LEU A 67 2.19 0.25 12.35
N THR A 68 3.22 0.39 11.51
CA THR A 68 3.13 0.10 10.08
C THR A 68 2.63 -1.33 9.85
N HIS A 69 3.12 -2.32 10.60
CA HIS A 69 2.61 -3.69 10.49
C HIS A 69 1.09 -3.79 10.70
N HIS A 70 0.51 -3.04 11.63
CA HIS A 70 -0.94 -3.02 11.84
C HIS A 70 -1.69 -2.40 10.65
N TYR A 71 -1.18 -1.31 10.08
CA TYR A 71 -1.78 -0.73 8.87
C TYR A 71 -1.70 -1.69 7.68
N LEU A 72 -0.57 -2.38 7.49
CA LEU A 72 -0.43 -3.38 6.42
C LEU A 72 -1.42 -4.55 6.60
N VAL A 73 -1.67 -4.98 7.85
CA VAL A 73 -2.70 -5.98 8.15
C VAL A 73 -4.11 -5.46 7.85
N GLU A 74 -4.41 -4.21 8.22
CA GLU A 74 -5.72 -3.59 7.92
C GLU A 74 -5.95 -3.40 6.42
N LEU A 75 -4.89 -3.17 5.64
CA LEU A 75 -4.94 -3.18 4.17
C LEU A 75 -5.20 -4.58 3.60
N GLY A 76 -5.05 -5.63 4.40
CA GLY A 76 -5.19 -7.02 3.98
C GLY A 76 -3.94 -7.59 3.32
N ILE A 77 -2.76 -6.99 3.56
CA ILE A 77 -1.49 -7.58 3.15
C ILE A 77 -1.22 -8.78 4.08
N SER A 78 -1.01 -9.94 3.47
CA SER A 78 -0.76 -11.18 4.20
C SER A 78 0.55 -11.11 5.00
N THR A 79 0.50 -11.47 6.28
CA THR A 79 1.66 -11.58 7.17
C THR A 79 2.69 -12.62 6.72
N GLU A 80 2.32 -13.50 5.77
CA GLU A 80 3.23 -14.43 5.11
C GLU A 80 4.18 -13.71 4.11
N LEU A 81 3.86 -12.49 3.70
CA LEU A 81 4.72 -11.65 2.85
C LEU A 81 5.69 -10.85 3.72
N LEU A 82 6.51 -11.55 4.51
CA LEU A 82 7.35 -10.91 5.54
C LEU A 82 8.31 -9.87 4.96
N TRP A 83 8.85 -10.10 3.77
CA TRP A 83 9.66 -9.10 3.06
C TRP A 83 8.93 -7.79 2.81
N ALA A 84 7.62 -7.84 2.51
CA ALA A 84 6.81 -6.65 2.30
C ALA A 84 6.53 -5.96 3.64
N HIS A 85 6.17 -6.73 4.67
CA HIS A 85 5.91 -6.20 6.00
C HIS A 85 7.12 -5.48 6.59
N GLU A 86 8.29 -6.12 6.57
CA GLU A 86 9.50 -5.59 7.18
C GLU A 86 10.17 -4.54 6.31
N GLY A 87 10.12 -4.70 4.99
CA GLY A 87 10.64 -3.71 4.05
C GLY A 87 9.88 -2.39 4.12
N LEU A 88 8.54 -2.43 4.07
CA LEU A 88 7.70 -1.24 4.21
C LEU A 88 7.77 -0.64 5.62
N ALA A 89 7.82 -1.47 6.66
CA ALA A 89 7.93 -0.96 8.04
C ALA A 89 9.25 -0.22 8.25
N ASN A 90 10.38 -0.73 7.76
CA ASN A 90 11.65 0.01 7.79
C ASN A 90 11.57 1.27 6.92
N TYR A 91 11.09 1.15 5.68
CA TYR A 91 11.03 2.28 4.76
C TYR A 91 10.18 3.44 5.28
N LEU A 92 8.95 3.14 5.71
CA LEU A 92 8.02 4.13 6.25
C LEU A 92 8.48 4.68 7.59
N SER A 93 9.05 3.85 8.48
CA SER A 93 9.49 4.34 9.79
C SER A 93 10.68 5.28 9.72
N ILE A 94 11.65 5.01 8.84
CA ILE A 94 12.80 5.88 8.62
C ILE A 94 12.32 7.21 8.02
N ASN A 95 11.61 7.15 6.89
CA ASN A 95 11.20 8.35 6.17
C ASN A 95 10.20 9.23 6.94
N LEU A 96 9.23 8.63 7.64
CA LEU A 96 8.29 9.40 8.46
C LEU A 96 8.96 9.98 9.70
N ALA A 97 9.89 9.27 10.34
CA ALA A 97 10.62 9.81 11.49
C ALA A 97 11.47 11.02 11.08
N GLU A 98 12.08 10.97 9.89
CA GLU A 98 12.81 12.10 9.32
C GLU A 98 11.88 13.26 8.96
N TYR A 99 10.82 13.01 8.18
CA TYR A 99 9.84 14.01 7.78
C TYR A 99 9.23 14.76 8.98
N LEU A 100 8.93 14.04 10.06
CA LEU A 100 8.36 14.59 11.28
C LEU A 100 9.41 15.22 12.22
N ASN A 101 10.69 15.25 11.83
CA ASN A 101 11.81 15.73 12.65
C ASN A 101 11.91 15.02 14.01
N LEU A 102 11.55 13.72 14.05
CA LEU A 102 11.57 12.90 15.26
C LEU A 102 12.94 12.27 15.49
N SER A 103 13.73 12.06 14.45
CA SER A 103 15.01 11.37 14.52
C SER A 103 16.18 12.18 13.96
N GLU A 104 17.10 12.57 14.83
CA GLU A 104 18.42 13.10 14.41
C GLU A 104 19.38 11.97 13.99
N LYS A 105 19.06 10.70 14.29
CA LYS A 105 19.96 9.53 14.09
C LYS A 105 19.31 8.30 13.42
N ALA A 106 18.07 8.37 12.93
CA ALA A 106 17.52 7.27 12.10
C ALA A 106 18.34 7.07 10.82
N VAL A 107 19.07 8.11 10.39
CA VAL A 107 20.07 8.11 9.32
C VAL A 107 21.03 6.91 9.39
N ASN A 108 21.45 6.48 10.59
CA ASN A 108 22.36 5.33 10.71
C ASN A 108 21.69 3.99 10.35
N LEU A 109 20.39 3.82 10.62
CA LEU A 109 19.71 2.57 10.31
C LEU A 109 19.51 2.39 8.81
N GLU A 110 19.23 3.48 8.10
CA GLU A 110 19.19 3.47 6.63
C GLU A 110 20.53 3.03 6.05
N GLU A 111 21.63 3.67 6.46
CA GLU A 111 22.97 3.30 6.02
C GLU A 111 23.28 1.82 6.33
N ASP A 112 23.01 1.36 7.55
CA ASP A 112 23.22 -0.03 7.97
C ASP A 112 22.41 -1.03 7.12
N LEU A 113 21.15 -0.70 6.78
CA LEU A 113 20.29 -1.55 5.96
C LEU A 113 20.77 -1.59 4.50
N LEU A 114 21.19 -0.45 3.95
CA LEU A 114 21.75 -0.37 2.60
C LEU A 114 23.07 -1.14 2.50
N GLU A 115 23.98 -0.96 3.46
CA GLU A 115 25.23 -1.72 3.54
C GLU A 115 24.98 -3.24 3.68
N ALA A 116 24.00 -3.64 4.48
CA ALA A 116 23.60 -5.04 4.60
C ALA A 116 23.04 -5.59 3.27
N SER A 117 22.30 -4.77 2.51
CA SER A 117 21.78 -5.16 1.20
C SER A 117 22.89 -5.36 0.17
N ASP A 118 23.97 -4.59 0.23
CA ASP A 118 25.11 -4.65 -0.70
C ASP A 118 25.91 -5.97 -0.60
N LEU A 119 25.70 -6.73 0.46
CA LEU A 119 26.26 -8.08 0.61
C LEU A 119 25.59 -9.11 -0.31
N VAL A 120 24.46 -8.76 -0.94
CA VAL A 120 23.69 -9.66 -1.79
C VAL A 120 23.58 -9.05 -3.20
N PRO A 121 23.96 -9.79 -4.26
CA PRO A 121 23.75 -9.31 -5.62
C PRO A 121 22.24 -9.23 -5.92
N PRO A 122 21.78 -8.20 -6.67
CA PRO A 122 20.37 -8.01 -7.02
C PRO A 122 19.70 -9.28 -7.58
N GLU A 123 20.39 -10.07 -8.39
CA GLU A 123 19.88 -11.31 -9.01
C GLU A 123 19.52 -12.40 -8.00
N SER A 124 19.95 -12.25 -6.75
CA SER A 124 19.66 -13.18 -5.67
C SER A 124 18.52 -12.74 -4.76
N TYR A 125 17.93 -11.54 -4.92
CA TYR A 125 16.93 -11.00 -3.98
C TYR A 125 15.68 -11.89 -3.81
N ASN A 126 15.42 -12.80 -4.76
CA ASN A 126 14.33 -13.78 -4.70
C ASN A 126 14.35 -14.70 -3.47
N PHE A 127 15.45 -14.78 -2.70
CA PHE A 127 15.46 -15.50 -1.42
C PHE A 127 14.39 -14.97 -0.46
N LEU A 128 14.07 -13.68 -0.52
CA LEU A 128 13.03 -13.02 0.27
C LEU A 128 11.62 -13.58 0.04
N ILE A 129 11.35 -14.16 -1.13
CA ILE A 129 10.03 -14.74 -1.45
C ILE A 129 9.69 -15.89 -0.49
N SER A 130 10.72 -16.59 0.00
CA SER A 130 10.59 -17.68 0.95
C SER A 130 10.64 -17.23 2.42
N TRP A 131 10.96 -15.97 2.71
CA TRP A 131 11.11 -15.47 4.07
C TRP A 131 9.78 -15.46 4.83
N ARG A 132 9.74 -16.15 5.97
CA ARG A 132 8.58 -16.32 6.86
C ARG A 132 9.01 -16.19 8.31
N THR A 133 8.04 -16.02 9.21
CA THR A 133 8.29 -15.99 10.67
C THR A 133 8.95 -17.27 11.19
N TYR A 134 8.76 -18.41 10.51
CA TYR A 134 9.34 -19.71 10.84
C TYR A 134 10.47 -20.16 9.91
N TYR A 135 10.83 -19.35 8.90
CA TYR A 135 11.89 -19.69 7.96
C TYR A 135 12.61 -18.43 7.47
N THR A 136 13.91 -18.38 7.73
CA THR A 136 14.84 -17.38 7.21
C THR A 136 15.91 -18.12 6.42
N ASP A 137 16.28 -17.62 5.24
CA ASP A 137 17.26 -18.31 4.41
C ASP A 137 18.62 -18.34 5.13
N PRO A 138 19.16 -19.51 5.48
CA PRO A 138 20.35 -19.60 6.33
C PRO A 138 21.63 -19.14 5.64
N ARG A 139 21.60 -18.86 4.33
CA ARG A 139 22.75 -18.31 3.59
C ARG A 139 23.06 -16.87 4.01
N TYR A 140 22.06 -16.14 4.51
CA TYR A 140 22.19 -14.74 4.89
C TYR A 140 21.74 -14.52 6.34
N PRO A 141 22.43 -13.66 7.10
CA PRO A 141 21.93 -13.20 8.40
C PRO A 141 20.54 -12.59 8.27
N THR A 142 19.73 -12.64 9.34
CA THR A 142 18.40 -12.03 9.33
C THR A 142 18.44 -10.55 8.99
N PHE A 143 19.44 -9.80 9.50
CA PHE A 143 19.60 -8.38 9.19
C PHE A 143 19.78 -8.08 7.69
N VAL A 144 20.38 -9.01 6.93
CA VAL A 144 20.47 -8.91 5.46
C VAL A 144 19.09 -9.07 4.81
N HIS A 145 18.19 -9.87 5.37
CA HIS A 145 16.82 -9.98 4.86
C HIS A 145 16.09 -8.63 5.01
N TYR A 146 16.23 -7.99 6.17
CA TYR A 146 15.72 -6.64 6.41
C TYR A 146 16.33 -5.63 5.44
N GLY A 147 17.66 -5.63 5.27
CA GLY A 147 18.37 -4.72 4.37
C GLY A 147 17.93 -4.85 2.91
N VAL A 148 17.88 -6.07 2.37
CA VAL A 148 17.42 -6.30 0.99
C VAL A 148 15.94 -5.94 0.82
N ALA A 149 15.08 -6.26 1.79
CA ALA A 149 13.68 -5.89 1.75
C ALA A 149 13.49 -4.36 1.76
N TYR A 150 14.22 -3.65 2.63
CA TYR A 150 14.26 -2.19 2.66
C TYR A 150 14.75 -1.62 1.32
N ARG A 151 15.86 -2.14 0.76
CA ARG A 151 16.43 -1.70 -0.52
C ARG A 151 15.42 -1.76 -1.66
N ILE A 152 14.59 -2.81 -1.72
CA ILE A 152 13.52 -2.92 -2.74
C ILE A 152 12.57 -1.73 -2.65
N PHE A 153 12.04 -1.43 -1.46
CA PHE A 153 11.10 -0.31 -1.29
C PHE A 153 11.78 1.05 -1.47
N TYR A 154 13.00 1.19 -0.98
CA TYR A 154 13.83 2.38 -1.22
C TYR A 154 13.94 2.66 -2.72
N GLU A 155 14.46 1.72 -3.51
CA GLU A 155 14.68 1.94 -4.93
C GLU A 155 13.38 2.21 -5.70
N ILE A 156 12.31 1.45 -5.45
CA ILE A 156 11.06 1.70 -6.19
C ILE A 156 10.41 3.02 -5.78
N CYS A 157 10.52 3.46 -4.53
CA CYS A 157 9.92 4.72 -4.09
C CYS A 157 10.73 5.93 -4.59
N GLU A 158 12.06 5.85 -4.56
CA GLU A 158 12.94 6.87 -5.16
C GLU A 158 12.57 7.14 -6.63
N GLU A 159 12.47 6.08 -7.45
CA GLU A 159 12.10 6.17 -8.88
C GLU A 159 10.67 6.66 -9.13
N ASN A 160 9.82 6.62 -8.11
CA ASN A 160 8.42 7.06 -8.17
C ASN A 160 8.19 8.38 -7.41
N THR A 161 9.25 9.11 -7.07
CA THR A 161 9.13 10.39 -6.36
C THR A 161 8.44 11.44 -7.24
N GLU A 162 7.48 12.15 -6.65
CA GLU A 162 6.70 13.20 -7.29
C GLU A 162 6.81 14.52 -6.53
N GLU A 163 6.55 15.64 -7.22
CA GLU A 163 6.47 16.94 -6.56
C GLU A 163 5.33 16.95 -5.53
N GLY A 164 5.64 17.40 -4.30
CA GLY A 164 4.68 17.44 -3.20
C GLY A 164 4.64 16.18 -2.34
N ASP A 165 5.48 15.18 -2.61
CA ASP A 165 5.68 14.04 -1.73
C ASP A 165 6.11 14.48 -0.30
N MET A 166 5.57 13.83 0.73
CA MET A 166 6.04 13.98 2.11
C MET A 166 7.49 13.47 2.25
N PHE A 167 7.75 12.35 1.59
CA PHE A 167 9.04 11.69 1.44
C PHE A 167 9.01 10.92 0.12
N PRO A 168 10.16 10.52 -0.44
CA PRO A 168 10.23 9.88 -1.76
C PRO A 168 9.17 8.79 -1.97
N GLY A 169 8.36 8.93 -3.02
CA GLY A 169 7.35 7.94 -3.39
C GLY A 169 6.12 7.85 -2.48
N SER A 170 5.89 8.81 -1.58
CA SER A 170 4.74 8.79 -0.66
C SER A 170 3.37 8.75 -1.37
N HIS A 171 3.18 9.56 -2.42
CA HIS A 171 1.97 9.53 -3.25
C HIS A 171 1.84 8.23 -4.03
N TYR A 172 2.95 7.66 -4.50
CA TYR A 172 2.97 6.36 -5.16
C TYR A 172 2.52 5.24 -4.19
N LEU A 173 3.06 5.20 -2.98
CA LEU A 173 2.64 4.25 -1.96
C LEU A 173 1.17 4.41 -1.59
N HIS A 174 0.66 5.65 -1.53
CA HIS A 174 -0.76 5.88 -1.30
C HIS A 174 -1.63 5.21 -2.39
N ARG A 175 -1.27 5.37 -3.67
CA ARG A 175 -1.99 4.69 -4.76
C ARG A 175 -1.91 3.16 -4.64
N VAL A 176 -0.73 2.60 -4.34
CA VAL A 176 -0.53 1.17 -4.11
C VAL A 176 -1.43 0.65 -2.99
N PHE A 177 -1.46 1.34 -1.84
CA PHE A 177 -2.26 0.92 -0.69
C PHE A 177 -3.76 1.04 -0.97
N SER A 178 -4.18 2.09 -1.66
CA SER A 178 -5.58 2.27 -2.10
C SER A 178 -6.02 1.08 -2.99
N ASP A 179 -5.17 0.67 -3.94
CA ASP A 179 -5.42 -0.47 -4.82
C ASP A 179 -5.51 -1.80 -4.05
N ILE A 180 -4.58 -2.06 -3.15
CA ILE A 180 -4.59 -3.27 -2.30
C ILE A 180 -5.89 -3.33 -1.49
N LYS A 181 -6.29 -2.20 -0.88
CA LYS A 181 -7.52 -2.11 -0.10
C LYS A 181 -8.77 -2.33 -0.95
N GLU A 182 -8.83 -1.73 -2.15
CA GLU A 182 -9.94 -1.91 -3.09
C GLU A 182 -10.11 -3.37 -3.54
N LEU A 183 -9.01 -4.11 -3.67
CA LEU A 183 -9.01 -5.54 -4.02
C LEU A 183 -9.35 -6.44 -2.82
N GLY A 184 -9.43 -5.89 -1.61
CA GLY A 184 -9.69 -6.65 -0.39
C GLY A 184 -8.45 -7.35 0.18
N GLY A 185 -7.26 -6.82 -0.14
CA GLY A 185 -5.98 -7.33 0.33
C GLY A 185 -5.19 -8.13 -0.69
N VAL A 186 -3.99 -8.53 -0.30
CA VAL A 186 -3.04 -9.25 -1.17
C VAL A 186 -2.35 -10.39 -0.40
N LYS A 187 -2.32 -11.58 -1.01
CA LYS A 187 -1.85 -12.80 -0.34
C LYS A 187 -0.58 -13.38 -0.91
N THR A 188 -0.21 -13.00 -2.14
CA THR A 188 0.94 -13.56 -2.85
C THR A 188 1.93 -12.48 -3.22
N THR A 189 3.20 -12.85 -3.32
CA THR A 189 4.24 -11.95 -3.84
C THR A 189 3.92 -11.51 -5.26
N GLU A 190 3.39 -12.41 -6.09
CA GLU A 190 3.07 -12.13 -7.49
C GLU A 190 2.05 -10.99 -7.62
N ASP A 191 0.96 -11.06 -6.84
CA ASP A 191 -0.09 -10.04 -6.85
C ASP A 191 0.46 -8.69 -6.34
N LEU A 192 1.24 -8.69 -5.26
CA LEU A 192 1.79 -7.46 -4.68
C LEU A 192 2.76 -6.80 -5.66
N VAL A 193 3.68 -7.56 -6.27
CA VAL A 193 4.64 -7.03 -7.25
C VAL A 193 3.91 -6.51 -8.48
N SER A 194 2.85 -7.19 -8.94
CA SER A 194 2.01 -6.68 -10.04
C SER A 194 1.38 -5.32 -9.72
N ILE A 195 0.90 -5.09 -8.49
CA ILE A 195 0.35 -3.79 -8.08
C ILE A 195 1.45 -2.72 -7.99
N LEU A 196 2.62 -3.05 -7.42
CA LEU A 196 3.76 -2.14 -7.36
C LEU A 196 4.20 -1.69 -8.77
N ILE A 197 4.26 -2.62 -9.73
CA ILE A 197 4.57 -2.29 -11.12
C ILE A 197 3.45 -1.45 -11.75
N LEU A 198 2.18 -1.71 -11.43
CA LEU A 198 1.03 -1.02 -12.02
C LEU A 198 0.99 0.48 -11.68
N GLU A 199 1.19 0.78 -10.39
CA GLU A 199 1.05 2.13 -9.86
C GLU A 199 2.30 3.00 -10.11
N SER A 200 3.37 2.39 -10.62
CA SER A 200 4.61 3.09 -10.90
C SER A 200 4.50 4.05 -12.09
N ASN A 201 5.11 5.22 -11.94
CA ASN A 201 5.32 6.24 -12.97
C ASN A 201 6.18 5.72 -14.11
N ASN A 202 7.12 4.82 -13.83
CA ASN A 202 8.02 4.20 -14.81
C ASN A 202 7.90 2.67 -14.76
N ARG A 203 6.74 2.17 -15.19
CA ARG A 203 6.41 0.73 -15.21
C ARG A 203 7.46 -0.15 -15.87
N LYS A 204 8.13 0.35 -16.93
CA LYS A 204 9.14 -0.41 -17.67
C LYS A 204 10.38 -0.65 -16.82
N GLU A 205 10.85 0.38 -16.14
CA GLU A 205 12.02 0.32 -15.27
C GLU A 205 11.78 -0.53 -14.04
N ILE A 206 10.68 -0.29 -13.33
CA ILE A 206 10.31 -1.09 -12.15
C ILE A 206 10.10 -2.56 -12.51
N ARG A 207 9.50 -2.84 -13.67
CA ARG A 207 9.40 -4.22 -14.19
C ARG A 207 10.77 -4.86 -14.40
N GLU A 208 11.73 -4.16 -15.00
CA GLU A 208 13.06 -4.73 -15.21
C GLU A 208 13.79 -4.94 -13.87
N LYS A 209 13.64 -4.03 -12.90
CA LYS A 209 14.16 -4.24 -11.53
C LYS A 209 13.61 -5.52 -10.91
N PHE A 210 12.28 -5.72 -10.88
CA PHE A 210 11.70 -6.95 -10.31
C PHE A 210 12.09 -8.23 -11.06
N LYS A 211 12.27 -8.13 -12.38
CA LYS A 211 12.79 -9.23 -13.20
C LYS A 211 14.25 -9.57 -12.84
N VAL A 212 15.11 -8.56 -12.69
CA VAL A 212 16.50 -8.75 -12.21
C VAL A 212 16.48 -9.35 -10.80
N TRP A 213 15.67 -8.81 -9.89
CA TRP A 213 15.52 -9.31 -8.52
C TRP A 213 14.91 -10.72 -8.43
N GLY A 214 14.38 -11.25 -9.53
CA GLY A 214 13.81 -12.60 -9.60
C GLY A 214 12.45 -12.74 -8.92
N PHE A 215 11.69 -11.65 -8.79
CA PHE A 215 10.34 -11.66 -8.23
C PHE A 215 9.29 -12.01 -9.30
N PRO A 216 8.33 -12.91 -9.00
CA PRO A 216 7.25 -13.21 -9.93
C PRO A 216 6.28 -12.04 -10.02
N TYR A 217 5.69 -11.84 -11.19
CA TYR A 217 4.58 -10.92 -11.42
C TYR A 217 3.77 -11.37 -12.65
N GLN A 218 2.52 -10.94 -12.73
CA GLN A 218 1.69 -11.15 -13.90
C GLN A 218 2.06 -10.16 -15.01
N GLU A 219 2.50 -10.64 -16.17
CA GLU A 219 2.83 -9.76 -17.32
C GLU A 219 1.61 -8.95 -17.81
N ASN A 220 0.43 -9.55 -17.67
CA ASN A 220 -0.87 -8.97 -18.02
C ASN A 220 -1.62 -8.54 -16.75
N ILE A 221 -1.20 -7.43 -16.15
CA ILE A 221 -1.91 -6.76 -15.04
C ILE A 221 -3.36 -6.37 -15.41
N LYS A 222 -3.73 -6.56 -16.69
CA LYS A 222 -5.07 -6.45 -17.26
C LYS A 222 -6.16 -7.11 -16.41
N ILE A 223 -5.93 -8.29 -15.83
CA ILE A 223 -7.00 -9.00 -15.11
C ILE A 223 -7.40 -8.22 -13.86
N THR A 224 -6.42 -7.80 -13.05
CA THR A 224 -6.62 -6.99 -11.85
C THR A 224 -7.26 -5.64 -12.18
N MET A 225 -6.80 -4.98 -13.25
CA MET A 225 -7.37 -3.69 -13.68
C MET A 225 -8.79 -3.83 -14.26
N THR A 226 -9.08 -4.93 -14.95
CA THR A 226 -10.43 -5.25 -15.49
C THR A 226 -11.40 -5.54 -14.36
N GLU A 227 -10.97 -6.28 -13.33
CA GLU A 227 -11.78 -6.56 -12.14
C GLU A 227 -12.05 -5.29 -11.33
N ARG A 228 -11.04 -4.44 -11.16
CA ARG A 228 -11.17 -3.10 -10.56
C ARG A 228 -12.20 -2.24 -11.28
N MET A 229 -12.07 -2.14 -12.60
CA MET A 229 -13.02 -1.37 -13.42
C MET A 229 -14.43 -1.96 -13.40
N ARG A 230 -14.56 -3.29 -13.44
CA ARG A 230 -15.86 -3.95 -13.28
C ARG A 230 -16.51 -3.61 -11.94
N LYS A 231 -15.72 -3.59 -10.86
CA LYS A 231 -16.20 -3.19 -9.53
C LYS A 231 -16.65 -1.73 -9.52
N GLU A 232 -15.85 -0.80 -10.04
CA GLU A 232 -16.23 0.61 -10.12
C GLU A 232 -17.48 0.83 -10.98
N ILE A 233 -17.58 0.18 -12.14
CA ILE A 233 -18.78 0.22 -12.99
C ILE A 233 -19.98 -0.33 -12.21
N ARG A 234 -19.82 -1.42 -11.45
CA ARG A 234 -20.90 -1.97 -10.64
C ARG A 234 -21.37 -1.02 -9.55
N GLU A 235 -20.44 -0.37 -8.86
CA GLU A 235 -20.74 0.48 -7.70
C GLU A 235 -21.22 1.88 -8.09
N LYS A 236 -20.66 2.45 -9.16
CA LYS A 236 -20.86 3.86 -9.55
C LYS A 236 -21.80 4.06 -10.73
N THR A 237 -22.29 2.98 -11.37
CA THR A 237 -23.20 3.12 -12.52
C THR A 237 -24.52 2.37 -12.34
N SER A 238 -25.58 2.95 -12.89
CA SER A 238 -26.91 2.35 -12.88
C SER A 238 -26.93 1.03 -13.68
N PRO A 239 -27.89 0.12 -13.39
CA PRO A 239 -27.95 -1.19 -14.05
C PRO A 239 -27.98 -1.13 -15.59
N LEU A 240 -28.56 -0.06 -16.17
CA LEU A 240 -28.63 0.17 -17.61
C LEU A 240 -27.23 0.39 -18.22
N TRP A 241 -26.39 1.20 -17.57
CA TRP A 241 -25.05 1.52 -18.04
C TRP A 241 -24.05 0.42 -17.72
N ARG A 242 -24.24 -0.30 -16.61
CA ARG A 242 -23.40 -1.40 -16.18
C ARG A 242 -23.23 -2.45 -17.27
N GLU A 243 -24.32 -2.92 -17.88
CA GLU A 243 -24.26 -3.95 -18.91
C GLU A 243 -23.55 -3.47 -20.19
N ILE A 244 -23.75 -2.19 -20.55
CA ILE A 244 -23.10 -1.57 -21.71
C ILE A 244 -21.59 -1.40 -21.47
N LEU A 245 -21.21 -0.93 -20.29
CA LEU A 245 -19.83 -0.66 -19.92
C LEU A 245 -19.05 -1.95 -19.70
N GLU A 246 -19.60 -2.94 -18.98
CA GLU A 246 -18.97 -4.25 -18.78
C GLU A 246 -18.74 -4.97 -20.13
N ARG A 247 -19.70 -4.89 -21.06
CA ARG A 247 -19.55 -5.46 -22.40
C ARG A 247 -18.48 -4.74 -23.23
N ARG A 248 -18.46 -3.41 -23.21
CA ARG A 248 -17.42 -2.58 -23.85
C ARG A 248 -16.02 -2.82 -23.28
N LEU A 249 -15.94 -3.09 -21.98
CA LEU A 249 -14.70 -3.44 -21.28
C LEU A 249 -14.09 -4.73 -21.87
N MET A 250 -14.96 -5.73 -22.11
CA MET A 250 -14.57 -7.03 -22.67
C MET A 250 -14.21 -6.98 -24.16
N GLU A 251 -14.82 -6.05 -24.91
CA GLU A 251 -14.64 -5.96 -26.37
C GLU A 251 -13.37 -5.19 -26.79
N ASN A 252 -12.75 -4.37 -25.92
CA ASN A 252 -11.67 -3.45 -26.31
C ASN A 252 -10.52 -3.34 -25.28
N SER A 253 -10.12 -4.45 -24.66
CA SER A 253 -9.14 -4.46 -23.56
C SER A 253 -7.80 -3.75 -23.82
N GLU A 254 -7.39 -3.55 -25.07
CA GLU A 254 -6.15 -2.84 -25.45
C GLU A 254 -6.32 -1.31 -25.58
N LEU A 255 -7.49 -0.82 -26.01
CA LEU A 255 -7.74 0.63 -26.12
C LEU A 255 -7.90 1.28 -24.75
N TRP A 256 -8.45 0.55 -23.78
CA TRP A 256 -8.69 1.06 -22.43
C TRP A 256 -7.41 1.22 -21.61
N GLU A 257 -6.31 0.53 -21.96
CA GLU A 257 -4.98 0.69 -21.32
C GLU A 257 -4.44 2.11 -21.41
N LYS A 258 -4.81 2.83 -22.47
CA LYS A 258 -4.34 4.19 -22.76
C LYS A 258 -5.22 5.27 -22.13
N TYR A 259 -6.46 4.94 -21.80
CA TYR A 259 -7.51 5.92 -21.49
C TYR A 259 -8.20 5.69 -20.13
N VAL A 260 -7.69 4.78 -19.28
CA VAL A 260 -8.23 4.47 -17.93
C VAL A 260 -8.72 5.70 -17.17
N TYR A 261 -7.90 6.76 -17.14
CA TYR A 261 -8.22 8.00 -16.44
C TYR A 261 -9.35 8.80 -17.11
N GLU A 262 -9.32 8.94 -18.44
CA GLU A 262 -10.39 9.62 -19.21
C GLU A 262 -11.73 8.89 -19.09
N VAL A 263 -11.67 7.58 -18.84
CA VAL A 263 -12.82 6.68 -18.80
C VAL A 263 -13.45 6.69 -17.43
N ARG A 264 -12.65 6.78 -16.37
CA ARG A 264 -13.12 7.11 -15.02
C ARG A 264 -13.84 8.46 -15.00
N ILE A 265 -13.27 9.49 -15.66
CA ILE A 265 -13.93 10.80 -15.82
C ILE A 265 -15.24 10.68 -16.60
N LEU A 266 -15.28 9.87 -17.65
CA LEU A 266 -16.50 9.60 -18.42
C LEU A 266 -17.56 8.89 -17.58
N VAL A 267 -17.18 7.90 -16.76
CA VAL A 267 -18.10 7.17 -15.86
C VAL A 267 -18.67 8.12 -14.80
N GLU A 268 -17.83 8.93 -14.16
CA GLU A 268 -18.26 9.96 -13.20
C GLU A 268 -19.13 11.05 -13.87
N GLY A 269 -18.82 11.40 -15.12
CA GLY A 269 -19.58 12.36 -15.92
C GLY A 269 -20.94 11.84 -16.39
N ILE A 270 -21.03 10.56 -16.77
CA ILE A 270 -22.27 9.91 -17.18
C ILE A 270 -23.25 9.87 -16.01
N ASP A 271 -22.80 9.56 -14.79
CA ASP A 271 -23.70 9.51 -13.64
C ASP A 271 -24.26 10.89 -13.25
N ARG A 272 -23.42 11.94 -13.32
CA ARG A 272 -23.85 13.33 -13.16
C ARG A 272 -24.86 13.75 -14.22
N LEU A 273 -24.64 13.37 -15.48
CA LEU A 273 -25.55 13.68 -16.59
C LEU A 273 -26.86 12.89 -16.51
N SER A 274 -26.83 11.61 -16.13
CA SER A 274 -28.05 10.83 -15.93
C SER A 274 -28.86 11.35 -14.74
N SER A 275 -28.20 11.75 -13.66
CA SER A 275 -28.86 12.40 -12.52
C SER A 275 -29.51 13.73 -12.95
N LEU A 276 -28.84 14.51 -13.80
CA LEU A 276 -29.38 15.76 -14.36
C LEU A 276 -30.57 15.50 -15.31
N MET A 277 -30.50 14.45 -16.14
CA MET A 277 -31.58 14.06 -17.04
C MET A 277 -32.81 13.54 -16.29
N VAL A 278 -32.62 12.76 -15.22
CA VAL A 278 -33.71 12.31 -14.35
C VAL A 278 -34.33 13.51 -13.64
N LEU A 279 -33.53 14.42 -13.09
CA LEU A 279 -34.02 15.64 -12.44
C LEU A 279 -34.78 16.56 -13.40
N THR A 280 -34.28 16.79 -14.61
CA THR A 280 -34.99 17.59 -15.63
C THR A 280 -36.26 16.91 -16.09
N THR A 281 -36.27 15.59 -16.26
CA THR A 281 -37.48 14.83 -16.59
C THR A 281 -38.50 14.91 -15.45
N LEU A 282 -38.06 14.75 -14.20
CA LEU A 282 -38.92 14.92 -13.02
C LEU A 282 -39.47 16.34 -12.94
N PHE A 283 -38.65 17.36 -13.22
CA PHE A 283 -39.05 18.75 -13.20
C PHE A 283 -40.08 19.06 -14.29
N ILE A 284 -39.93 18.50 -15.49
CA ILE A 284 -40.91 18.60 -16.58
C ILE A 284 -42.21 17.89 -16.20
N VAL A 285 -42.13 16.71 -15.58
CA VAL A 285 -43.31 15.95 -15.11
C VAL A 285 -44.04 16.72 -13.99
N VAL A 286 -43.31 17.25 -13.00
CA VAL A 286 -43.89 18.04 -11.90
C VAL A 286 -44.49 19.35 -12.42
N ALA A 287 -43.77 20.08 -13.30
CA ALA A 287 -44.28 21.33 -13.88
C ALA A 287 -45.52 21.11 -14.78
N SER A 288 -45.58 19.97 -15.48
CA SER A 288 -46.75 19.62 -16.30
C SER A 288 -47.95 19.16 -15.47
N ILE A 289 -47.72 18.54 -14.30
CA ILE A 289 -48.76 18.21 -13.33
C ILE A 289 -49.28 19.49 -12.64
N SER A 290 -48.40 20.39 -12.17
CA SER A 290 -48.81 21.65 -11.53
C SER A 290 -49.61 22.56 -12.46
N ARG A 291 -49.20 22.70 -13.74
CA ARG A 291 -49.99 23.45 -14.74
C ARG A 291 -51.34 22.85 -15.06
N ARG A 292 -51.51 21.53 -14.87
CA ARG A 292 -52.83 20.90 -15.00
C ARG A 292 -53.70 21.17 -13.79
N LEU A 293 -53.13 21.25 -12.58
CA LEU A 293 -53.87 21.55 -11.35
C LEU A 293 -54.29 23.03 -11.25
N GLU A 294 -53.54 23.98 -11.80
CA GLU A 294 -53.93 25.41 -11.89
C GLU A 294 -55.08 25.69 -12.89
N LYS A 295 -55.45 24.70 -13.71
CA LYS A 295 -56.55 24.81 -14.69
C LYS A 295 -57.87 24.18 -14.19
N TRP A 296 -57.91 23.75 -12.93
CA TRP A 296 -59.10 23.31 -12.20
C TRP A 296 -59.38 24.28 -11.05
#